data_AF-A0A2L0QUR8-F1
#
_entry.id   AF-A0A2L0QUR8-F1
#
_cell.length_a   1.000
_cell.length_b   1.000
_cell.length_c   1.000
_cell.angle_alpha   90.00
_cell.angle_beta   90.00
_cell.angle_gamma   90.00
#
_symmetry.space_group_name_H-M   'P 1'
#
loop_
_entity.id
_entity.type
_entity.pdbx_description
1 polymer ?
#
loop_
_entity_poly.entity_id
_entity_poly.type
_entity_poly.pdbx_seq_one_letter_code
_entity_poly.pdbx_strand_id
1 'polypeptide(L)'
;MTAEWSLRETDLRMLAAPPPLPAALPGSGFADPVSSDIVLTHLDNVMPALDSLRSQSSRLAAWGVELAQRLLRGQRLLAAGNGGSAAEAQHLTAELVGRFDGERVPFSAISLHAESSAVTAIANDYGFDDVFARQVRAHGRSGDVLMLLSTSGKSANLLRAAEVAARLNIATWALTGVGPNPLADACDEAVMVDALNANAQEGHLIALHAMCRAFDLEVGRRSGADAGLSLRGGRP
;
A
#
# COMPACT_ATOMS: atom_id res chain seq x y z
N MET A 1 7.30 -1.48 -28.32
CA MET A 1 7.46 -0.11 -27.79
C MET A 1 7.67 -0.25 -26.29
N THR A 2 8.92 -0.52 -25.87
CA THR A 2 9.27 -0.63 -24.45
C THR A 2 9.63 0.78 -23.99
N ALA A 3 8.69 1.46 -23.34
CA ALA A 3 8.99 2.73 -22.74
C ALA A 3 9.89 2.46 -21.52
N GLU A 4 11.19 2.77 -21.65
CA GLU A 4 12.16 2.81 -20.53
C GLU A 4 11.72 3.92 -19.56
N TRP A 5 10.80 3.60 -18.66
CA TRP A 5 10.42 4.42 -17.51
C TRP A 5 10.92 3.74 -16.24
N SER A 6 12.23 3.55 -16.15
CA SER A 6 12.90 3.23 -14.89
C SER A 6 13.50 4.54 -14.38
N LEU A 7 12.98 5.08 -13.27
CA LEU A 7 13.63 6.22 -12.63
C LEU A 7 14.97 5.73 -12.08
N ARG A 8 16.08 6.16 -12.68
CA ARG A 8 17.39 5.96 -12.08
C ARG A 8 17.46 6.79 -10.80
N GLU A 9 18.32 6.42 -9.86
CA GLU A 9 18.53 7.20 -8.62
C GLU A 9 18.93 8.67 -8.91
N THR A 10 19.57 8.91 -10.07
CA THR A 10 19.89 10.24 -10.62
C THR A 10 18.68 11.05 -11.11
N ASP A 11 17.53 10.40 -11.30
CA ASP A 11 16.27 10.99 -11.77
C ASP A 11 15.35 11.40 -10.60
N LEU A 12 15.71 11.05 -9.34
CA LEU A 12 15.11 11.58 -8.12
C LEU A 12 15.52 13.04 -7.90
N ARG A 13 15.05 13.93 -8.78
CA ARG A 13 15.17 15.37 -8.56
C ARG A 13 14.11 15.79 -7.54
N MET A 14 14.56 16.39 -6.44
CA MET A 14 13.66 17.23 -5.66
C MET A 14 13.23 18.38 -6.57
N LEU A 15 11.95 18.42 -6.91
CA LEU A 15 11.40 19.54 -7.65
C LEU A 15 11.67 20.81 -6.83
N ALA A 16 12.21 21.84 -7.48
CA ALA A 16 12.24 23.18 -6.89
C ALA A 16 10.81 23.63 -6.61
N ALA A 17 10.64 24.64 -5.75
CA ALA A 17 9.34 25.25 -5.51
C ALA A 17 8.65 25.55 -6.87
N PRO A 18 7.39 25.14 -7.08
CA PRO A 18 6.71 25.37 -8.34
C PRO A 18 6.69 26.88 -8.63
N PRO A 19 6.85 27.29 -9.90
CA PRO A 19 6.75 28.70 -10.25
C PRO A 19 5.37 29.24 -9.85
N PRO A 20 5.26 30.53 -9.51
CA PRO A 20 3.97 31.12 -9.16
C PRO A 20 2.99 30.93 -10.32
N LEU A 21 1.77 30.51 -10.00
CA LEU A 21 0.70 30.40 -10.98
C LEU A 21 0.36 31.81 -11.54
N PRO A 22 -0.10 31.91 -12.81
CA PRO A 22 -0.62 33.15 -13.35
C PRO A 22 -1.74 33.72 -12.47
N ALA A 23 -1.81 35.05 -12.34
CA ALA A 23 -2.79 35.73 -11.49
C ALA A 23 -4.26 35.42 -11.85
N ALA A 24 -4.53 34.95 -13.07
CA ALA A 24 -5.83 34.44 -13.48
C ALA A 24 -5.64 33.19 -14.36
N LEU A 25 -6.20 32.07 -13.91
CA LEU A 25 -6.41 30.89 -14.73
C LEU A 25 -7.86 30.92 -15.27
N PRO A 26 -8.11 30.49 -16.53
CA PRO A 26 -9.48 30.43 -17.07
C PRO A 26 -10.38 29.54 -16.19
N GLY A 27 -11.57 30.02 -15.80
CA GLY A 27 -12.56 29.24 -15.02
C GLY A 27 -12.68 29.59 -13.52
N SER A 28 -11.97 30.61 -13.03
CA SER A 28 -12.00 31.04 -11.62
C SER A 28 -13.33 31.63 -11.11
N GLY A 29 -14.37 31.71 -11.95
CA GLY A 29 -15.64 32.37 -11.61
C GLY A 29 -16.54 31.63 -10.61
N PHE A 30 -16.20 30.40 -10.24
CA PHE A 30 -16.99 29.58 -9.30
C PHE A 30 -16.41 29.50 -7.88
N ALA A 31 -15.20 30.01 -7.66
CA ALA A 31 -14.53 29.90 -6.36
C ALA A 31 -14.81 31.16 -5.51
N ASP A 32 -15.56 30.99 -4.41
CA ASP A 32 -15.68 32.01 -3.38
C ASP A 32 -14.57 31.85 -2.31
N PRO A 33 -14.30 32.89 -1.48
CA PRO A 33 -13.25 32.84 -0.49
C PRO A 33 -13.40 31.70 0.54
N VAL A 34 -14.63 31.32 0.91
CA VAL A 34 -14.89 30.25 1.88
C VAL A 34 -14.56 28.89 1.26
N SER A 35 -15.04 28.64 0.03
CA SER A 35 -14.68 27.41 -0.69
C SER A 35 -13.18 27.27 -0.88
N SER A 36 -12.48 28.39 -1.15
CA SER A 36 -11.03 28.42 -1.29
C SER A 36 -10.32 28.09 0.03
N ASP A 37 -10.79 28.64 1.15
CA ASP A 37 -10.25 28.39 2.48
C ASP A 37 -10.43 26.94 2.94
N ILE A 38 -11.58 26.31 2.63
CA ILE A 38 -11.81 24.88 2.90
C ILE A 38 -10.82 24.00 2.12
N VAL A 39 -10.57 24.32 0.85
CA VAL A 39 -9.58 23.59 0.03
C VAL A 39 -8.17 23.76 0.60
N LEU A 40 -7.78 25.00 0.94
CA LEU A 40 -6.47 25.26 1.57
C LEU A 40 -6.31 24.48 2.88
N THR A 41 -7.34 24.48 3.72
CA THR A 41 -7.37 23.71 4.97
C THR A 41 -7.17 22.20 4.71
N HIS A 42 -7.81 21.64 3.68
CA HIS A 42 -7.62 20.24 3.30
C HIS A 42 -6.17 19.95 2.87
N LEU A 43 -5.59 20.82 2.05
CA LEU A 43 -4.21 20.69 1.58
C LEU A 43 -3.22 20.78 2.75
N ASP A 44 -3.42 21.71 3.69
CA ASP A 44 -2.56 21.84 4.86
C ASP A 44 -2.66 20.62 5.79
N ASN A 45 -3.83 19.97 5.86
CA ASN A 45 -4.05 18.77 6.66
C ASN A 45 -3.35 17.50 6.12
N VAL A 46 -2.73 17.56 4.93
CA VAL A 46 -1.86 16.47 4.46
C VAL A 46 -0.48 16.51 5.13
N MET A 47 -0.08 17.65 5.67
CA MET A 47 1.26 17.81 6.27
C MET A 47 1.45 16.93 7.50
N PRO A 48 0.50 16.88 8.47
CA PRO A 48 0.57 15.90 9.57
C PRO A 48 0.64 14.44 9.09
N ALA A 49 -0.09 14.09 8.03
CA ALA A 49 -0.01 12.76 7.44
C ALA A 49 1.41 12.46 6.95
N LEU A 50 2.03 13.38 6.20
CA LEU A 50 3.41 13.22 5.74
C LEU A 50 4.42 13.13 6.90
N ASP A 51 4.28 13.95 7.93
CA ASP A 51 5.17 13.94 9.10
C ASP A 51 5.07 12.60 9.86
N SER A 52 3.85 12.06 9.99
CA SER A 52 3.64 10.73 10.58
C SER A 52 4.35 9.64 9.76
N LEU A 53 4.33 9.71 8.43
CA LEU A 53 5.04 8.76 7.57
C LEU A 53 6.57 8.93 7.66
N ARG A 54 7.07 10.17 7.73
CA ARG A 54 8.51 10.45 7.90
C ARG A 54 9.06 9.80 9.18
N SER A 55 8.33 9.96 10.30
CA SER A 55 8.72 9.35 11.57
C SER A 55 8.68 7.82 11.56
N GLN A 56 7.90 7.22 10.66
CA GLN A 56 7.75 5.77 10.48
C GLN A 56 8.50 5.24 9.24
N SER A 57 9.39 6.04 8.63
CA SER A 57 10.08 5.70 7.38
C SER A 57 10.91 4.43 7.45
N SER A 58 11.55 4.15 8.59
CA SER A 58 12.29 2.90 8.80
C SER A 58 11.40 1.66 8.76
N ARG A 59 10.17 1.75 9.30
CA ARG A 59 9.17 0.67 9.25
C ARG A 59 8.66 0.44 7.83
N LEU A 60 8.35 1.51 7.10
CA LEU A 60 7.95 1.41 5.69
C LEU A 60 9.04 0.77 4.82
N ALA A 61 10.31 1.13 5.06
CA ALA A 61 11.44 0.51 4.38
C ALA A 61 11.56 -0.99 4.74
N ALA A 62 11.39 -1.34 6.03
CA ALA A 62 11.42 -2.73 6.48
C ALA A 62 10.31 -3.56 5.84
N TRP A 63 9.08 -3.05 5.75
CA TRP A 63 7.96 -3.71 5.07
C TRP A 63 8.27 -3.98 3.59
N GLY A 64 8.82 -2.99 2.88
CA GLY A 64 9.21 -3.18 1.48
C GLY A 64 10.26 -4.29 1.30
N VAL A 65 11.30 -4.27 2.13
CA VAL A 65 12.37 -5.29 2.11
C VAL A 65 11.84 -6.68 2.47
N GLU A 66 11.05 -6.79 3.53
CA GLU A 66 10.48 -8.07 3.96
C GLU A 66 9.53 -8.64 2.91
N LEU A 67 8.65 -7.81 2.35
CA LEU A 67 7.72 -8.23 1.32
C LEU A 67 8.47 -8.75 0.09
N ALA A 68 9.52 -8.05 -0.34
CA ALA A 68 10.37 -8.49 -1.46
C ALA A 68 10.97 -9.88 -1.20
N GLN A 69 11.53 -10.09 -0.01
CA GLN A 69 12.13 -11.37 0.36
C GLN A 69 11.12 -12.51 0.40
N ARG A 70 9.90 -12.24 0.89
CA ARG A 70 8.82 -13.24 0.94
C ARG A 70 8.32 -13.58 -0.47
N LEU A 71 8.00 -12.58 -1.28
CA LEU A 71 7.48 -12.80 -2.63
C LEU A 71 8.50 -13.49 -3.54
N LEU A 72 9.81 -13.20 -3.39
CA LEU A 72 10.88 -13.91 -4.10
C LEU A 72 10.98 -15.40 -3.73
N ARG A 73 10.53 -15.80 -2.54
CA ARG A 73 10.45 -17.21 -2.10
C ARG A 73 9.13 -17.88 -2.47
N GLY A 74 8.28 -17.21 -3.26
CA GLY A 74 7.01 -17.75 -3.74
C GLY A 74 5.83 -17.58 -2.79
N GLN A 75 5.98 -16.81 -1.70
CA GLN A 75 4.84 -16.35 -0.91
C GLN A 75 4.03 -15.30 -1.69
N ARG A 76 2.85 -14.93 -1.17
CA ARG A 76 1.98 -13.90 -1.77
C ARG A 76 1.58 -12.80 -0.80
N LEU A 77 1.13 -11.69 -1.38
CA LEU A 77 0.42 -10.64 -0.68
C LEU A 77 -1.09 -10.80 -0.87
N LEU A 78 -1.85 -10.74 0.20
CA LEU A 78 -3.28 -10.45 0.18
C LEU A 78 -3.49 -9.01 0.67
N ALA A 79 -4.35 -8.23 0.02
CA ALA A 79 -4.65 -6.86 0.43
C ALA A 79 -6.16 -6.63 0.54
N ALA A 80 -6.59 -5.92 1.58
CA ALA A 80 -7.99 -5.58 1.78
C ALA A 80 -8.18 -4.20 2.42
N GLY A 81 -9.29 -3.55 2.06
CA GLY A 81 -9.73 -2.27 2.62
C GLY A 81 -11.18 -2.01 2.21
N ASN A 82 -11.78 -0.96 2.75
CA ASN A 82 -13.16 -0.56 2.42
C ASN A 82 -13.17 0.78 1.68
N GLY A 83 -14.04 0.92 0.66
CA GLY A 83 -14.20 2.17 -0.09
C GLY A 83 -12.89 2.65 -0.72
N GLY A 84 -12.45 3.85 -0.35
CA GLY A 84 -11.19 4.41 -0.80
C GLY A 84 -9.95 3.56 -0.49
N SER A 85 -9.89 2.99 0.71
CA SER A 85 -8.82 2.05 1.10
C SER A 85 -8.87 0.74 0.30
N ALA A 86 -10.03 0.36 -0.26
CA ALA A 86 -10.12 -0.75 -1.21
C ALA A 86 -9.44 -0.40 -2.53
N ALA A 87 -9.64 0.82 -3.05
CA ALA A 87 -8.95 1.27 -4.26
C ALA A 87 -7.42 1.23 -4.08
N GLU A 88 -6.91 1.61 -2.91
CA GLU A 88 -5.48 1.54 -2.56
C GLU A 88 -4.97 0.10 -2.41
N ALA A 89 -5.76 -0.79 -1.82
CA ALA A 89 -5.45 -2.22 -1.81
C ALA A 89 -5.28 -2.77 -3.23
N GLN A 90 -6.18 -2.39 -4.14
CA GLN A 90 -6.10 -2.77 -5.55
C GLN A 90 -4.85 -2.16 -6.21
N HIS A 91 -4.60 -0.88 -5.96
CA HIS A 91 -3.45 -0.15 -6.47
C HIS A 91 -2.16 -0.89 -6.11
N LEU A 92 -1.94 -1.17 -4.83
CA LEU A 92 -0.78 -1.93 -4.37
C LEU A 92 -0.63 -3.27 -5.11
N THR A 93 -1.72 -4.04 -5.23
CA THR A 93 -1.64 -5.34 -5.91
C THR A 93 -1.31 -5.20 -7.40
N ALA A 94 -1.82 -4.16 -8.07
CA ALA A 94 -1.52 -3.89 -9.47
C ALA A 94 -0.05 -3.51 -9.68
N GLU A 95 0.53 -2.72 -8.77
CA GLU A 95 1.95 -2.35 -8.79
C GLU A 95 2.87 -3.58 -8.63
N LEU A 96 2.48 -4.56 -7.81
CA LEU A 96 3.26 -5.77 -7.59
C LEU A 96 3.12 -6.80 -8.73
N VAL A 97 1.91 -7.00 -9.23
CA VAL A 97 1.61 -7.93 -10.34
C VAL A 97 2.15 -7.40 -11.67
N GLY A 98 1.99 -6.10 -11.91
CA GLY A 98 2.64 -5.40 -13.00
C GLY A 98 4.05 -4.99 -12.58
N ARG A 99 4.26 -3.68 -12.48
CA ARG A 99 5.50 -3.06 -12.02
C ARG A 99 5.23 -1.65 -11.50
N PHE A 100 6.00 -1.23 -10.50
CA PHE A 100 5.97 0.15 -9.98
C PHE A 100 7.03 1.02 -10.65
N ASP A 101 8.31 0.69 -10.46
CA ASP A 101 9.42 1.44 -11.06
C ASP A 101 10.42 0.49 -11.72
N GLY A 102 10.71 0.75 -13.00
CA GLY A 102 11.59 -0.11 -13.79
C GLY A 102 11.02 -1.50 -14.11
N GLU A 103 11.79 -2.26 -14.89
CA GLU A 103 11.36 -3.60 -15.34
C GLU A 103 11.80 -4.67 -14.34
N ARG A 104 10.89 -5.57 -13.97
CA ARG A 104 11.15 -6.69 -13.08
C ARG A 104 10.12 -7.81 -13.27
N VAL A 105 10.38 -8.95 -12.63
CA VAL A 105 9.42 -10.06 -12.60
C VAL A 105 8.11 -9.67 -11.89
N PRO A 106 6.96 -10.24 -12.30
CA PRO A 106 5.69 -10.04 -11.62
C PRO A 106 5.63 -10.85 -10.32
N PHE A 107 4.88 -10.36 -9.33
CA PHE A 107 4.69 -11.05 -8.05
C PHE A 107 3.23 -11.41 -7.77
N SER A 108 3.02 -12.42 -6.92
CA SER A 108 1.67 -12.85 -6.52
C SER A 108 1.10 -11.88 -5.49
N ALA A 109 0.16 -11.04 -5.90
CA ALA A 109 -0.62 -10.16 -5.02
C ALA A 109 -2.11 -10.22 -5.39
N ILE A 110 -2.99 -10.29 -4.40
CA ILE A 110 -4.45 -10.43 -4.60
C ILE A 110 -5.18 -9.39 -3.76
N SER A 111 -6.00 -8.55 -4.43
CA SER A 111 -6.92 -7.64 -3.75
C SER A 111 -8.24 -8.33 -3.44
N LEU A 112 -8.60 -8.44 -2.17
CA LEU A 112 -9.74 -9.25 -1.72
C LEU A 112 -11.12 -8.59 -1.98
N HIS A 113 -11.18 -7.34 -2.45
CA HIS A 113 -12.44 -6.72 -2.86
C HIS A 113 -12.71 -6.79 -4.36
N ALA A 114 -11.74 -7.20 -5.18
CA ALA A 114 -11.79 -6.99 -6.63
C ALA A 114 -12.74 -7.96 -7.36
N GLU A 115 -12.91 -9.19 -6.88
CA GLU A 115 -13.86 -10.13 -7.46
C GLU A 115 -15.25 -9.92 -6.84
N SER A 116 -16.13 -9.30 -7.63
CA SER A 116 -17.43 -8.83 -7.16
C SER A 116 -18.38 -9.98 -6.82
N SER A 117 -18.31 -11.11 -7.51
CA SER A 117 -19.18 -12.27 -7.28
C SER A 117 -18.93 -12.89 -5.89
N ALA A 118 -17.67 -13.05 -5.50
CA ALA A 118 -17.23 -13.55 -4.21
C ALA A 118 -17.57 -12.56 -3.10
N VAL A 119 -17.27 -11.27 -3.30
CA VAL A 119 -17.62 -10.22 -2.33
C VAL A 119 -19.13 -10.22 -2.06
N THR A 120 -19.96 -10.22 -3.11
CA THR A 120 -21.42 -10.17 -2.97
C THR A 120 -22.01 -11.47 -2.44
N ALA A 121 -21.54 -12.64 -2.90
CA ALA A 121 -22.00 -13.93 -2.38
C ALA A 121 -21.66 -14.08 -0.89
N ILE A 122 -20.43 -13.74 -0.48
CA ILE A 122 -20.03 -13.85 0.92
C ILE A 122 -20.83 -12.87 1.78
N ALA A 123 -20.97 -11.62 1.33
CA ALA A 123 -21.74 -10.62 2.06
C ALA A 123 -23.21 -11.02 2.22
N ASN A 124 -23.83 -11.61 1.19
CA ASN A 124 -25.21 -12.08 1.23
C ASN A 124 -25.39 -13.29 2.15
N ASP A 125 -24.48 -14.27 2.08
CA ASP A 125 -24.67 -15.57 2.71
C ASP A 125 -24.12 -15.63 4.15
N TYR A 126 -23.09 -14.83 4.46
CA TYR A 126 -22.37 -14.86 5.75
C TYR A 126 -22.32 -13.49 6.45
N GLY A 127 -22.73 -12.43 5.77
CA GLY A 127 -22.64 -11.05 6.26
C GLY A 127 -21.35 -10.35 5.82
N PHE A 128 -21.42 -9.02 5.69
CA PHE A 128 -20.32 -8.20 5.21
C PHE A 128 -19.06 -8.28 6.10
N ASP A 129 -19.24 -8.55 7.39
CA ASP A 129 -18.14 -8.74 8.34
C ASP A 129 -17.24 -9.94 8.00
N ASP A 130 -17.72 -10.94 7.26
CA ASP A 130 -16.92 -12.12 6.88
C ASP A 130 -16.29 -12.04 5.48
N VAL A 131 -16.54 -10.93 4.75
CA VAL A 131 -16.17 -10.81 3.33
C VAL A 131 -14.68 -11.04 3.08
N PHE A 132 -13.81 -10.49 3.92
CA PHE A 132 -12.36 -10.65 3.80
C PHE A 132 -11.86 -11.89 4.54
N ALA A 133 -12.38 -12.15 5.74
CA ALA A 133 -11.98 -13.31 6.54
C ALA A 133 -12.14 -14.63 5.79
N ARG A 134 -13.25 -14.81 5.05
CA ARG A 134 -13.49 -16.01 4.26
C ARG A 134 -12.53 -16.16 3.08
N GLN A 135 -12.16 -15.05 2.45
CA GLN A 135 -11.19 -15.04 1.36
C GLN A 135 -9.75 -15.27 1.86
N VAL A 136 -9.38 -14.74 3.03
CA VAL A 136 -8.10 -15.05 3.68
C VAL A 136 -8.01 -16.56 3.97
N ARG A 137 -9.08 -17.19 4.51
CA ARG A 137 -9.12 -18.66 4.70
C ARG A 137 -8.92 -19.43 3.41
N ALA A 138 -9.50 -18.97 2.30
CA ALA A 138 -9.42 -19.67 1.02
C ALA A 138 -8.03 -19.52 0.37
N HIS A 139 -7.52 -18.29 0.30
CA HIS A 139 -6.36 -17.95 -0.52
C HIS A 139 -5.04 -17.90 0.24
N GLY A 140 -5.06 -17.62 1.54
CA GLY A 140 -3.85 -17.41 2.34
C GLY A 140 -3.15 -18.71 2.72
N ARG A 141 -1.82 -18.67 2.78
CA ARG A 141 -0.93 -19.77 3.17
C ARG A 141 0.08 -19.27 4.21
N SER A 142 0.58 -20.19 5.04
CA SER A 142 1.61 -19.86 6.03
C SER A 142 2.80 -19.17 5.36
N GLY A 143 3.25 -18.05 5.94
CA GLY A 143 4.34 -17.22 5.41
C GLY A 143 3.89 -16.12 4.45
N ASP A 144 2.65 -16.11 3.97
CA ASP A 144 2.09 -14.99 3.21
C ASP A 144 2.01 -13.72 4.07
N VAL A 145 1.72 -12.60 3.41
CA VAL A 145 1.44 -11.30 4.06
C VAL A 145 0.00 -10.90 3.78
N LEU A 146 -0.71 -10.40 4.81
CA LEU A 146 -1.99 -9.73 4.69
C LEU A 146 -1.82 -8.24 5.03
N MET A 147 -2.04 -7.37 4.05
CA MET A 147 -2.09 -5.91 4.22
C MET A 147 -3.54 -5.45 4.38
N LEU A 148 -3.84 -4.79 5.50
CA LEU A 148 -5.17 -4.27 5.82
C LEU A 148 -5.14 -2.74 5.89
N LEU A 149 -6.00 -2.09 5.11
CA LEU A 149 -6.08 -0.64 5.01
C LEU A 149 -7.40 -0.13 5.61
N SER A 150 -7.31 0.68 6.66
CA SER A 150 -8.48 1.25 7.33
C SER A 150 -8.19 2.59 7.99
N THR A 151 -8.67 3.69 7.41
CA THR A 151 -8.53 5.03 7.99
C THR A 151 -9.09 5.14 9.42
N SER A 152 -10.13 4.37 9.76
CA SER A 152 -10.68 4.33 11.13
C SER A 152 -10.01 3.32 12.05
N GLY A 153 -9.37 2.28 11.50
CA GLY A 153 -8.85 1.13 12.24
C GLY A 153 -9.92 0.29 12.95
N LYS A 154 -11.20 0.43 12.60
CA LYS A 154 -12.34 -0.15 13.35
C LYS A 154 -13.25 -1.07 12.52
N SER A 155 -12.93 -1.31 11.25
CA SER A 155 -13.80 -2.07 10.37
C SER A 155 -13.85 -3.56 10.78
N ALA A 156 -15.03 -4.04 11.15
CA ALA A 156 -15.22 -5.41 11.64
C ALA A 156 -14.76 -6.48 10.63
N ASN A 157 -14.96 -6.23 9.34
CA ASN A 157 -14.51 -7.13 8.28
C ASN A 157 -13.00 -7.26 8.15
N LEU A 158 -12.24 -6.21 8.47
CA LEU A 158 -10.78 -6.24 8.50
C LEU A 158 -10.27 -6.89 9.79
N LEU A 159 -10.91 -6.62 10.93
CA LEU A 159 -10.58 -7.28 12.20
C LEU A 159 -10.74 -8.81 12.11
N ARG A 160 -11.85 -9.29 11.55
CA ARG A 160 -12.05 -10.73 11.30
C ARG A 160 -11.01 -11.31 10.33
N ALA A 161 -10.55 -10.52 9.35
CA ALA A 161 -9.49 -10.94 8.45
C ALA A 161 -8.15 -11.10 9.16
N ALA A 162 -7.78 -10.15 10.02
CA ALA A 162 -6.58 -10.22 10.85
C ALA A 162 -6.60 -11.46 11.77
N GLU A 163 -7.72 -11.70 12.47
CA GLU A 163 -7.87 -12.88 13.33
C GLU A 163 -7.68 -14.21 12.58
N VAL A 164 -8.22 -14.30 11.36
CA VAL A 164 -8.04 -15.48 10.51
C VAL A 164 -6.59 -15.64 10.07
N ALA A 165 -5.96 -14.54 9.64
CA ALA A 165 -4.58 -14.56 9.18
C ALA A 165 -3.61 -15.04 10.28
N ALA A 166 -3.79 -14.56 11.51
CA ALA A 166 -3.03 -15.01 12.67
C ALA A 166 -3.12 -16.53 12.87
N ARG A 167 -4.33 -17.11 12.76
CA ARG A 167 -4.53 -18.57 12.88
C ARG A 167 -3.89 -19.38 11.75
N LEU A 168 -3.57 -18.75 10.63
CA LEU A 168 -2.96 -19.39 9.44
C LEU A 168 -1.46 -19.12 9.34
N ASN A 169 -0.84 -18.49 10.33
CA ASN A 169 0.57 -18.06 10.31
C ASN A 169 0.87 -17.13 9.10
N ILE A 170 -0.06 -16.25 8.79
CA ILE A 170 0.09 -15.18 7.80
C ILE A 170 0.52 -13.93 8.56
N ALA A 171 1.58 -13.26 8.11
CA ALA A 171 2.01 -11.99 8.71
C ALA A 171 0.97 -10.90 8.40
N THR A 172 0.62 -10.10 9.40
CA THR A 172 -0.46 -9.11 9.31
C THR A 172 0.08 -7.70 9.48
N TRP A 173 -0.16 -6.86 8.47
CA TRP A 173 0.24 -5.46 8.46
C TRP A 173 -0.99 -4.56 8.33
N ALA A 174 -1.01 -3.45 9.07
CA ALA A 174 -2.11 -2.49 9.03
C ALA A 174 -1.63 -1.08 8.64
N LEU A 175 -2.21 -0.51 7.57
CA LEU A 175 -2.20 0.93 7.33
C LEU A 175 -3.48 1.51 7.92
N THR A 176 -3.35 2.35 8.96
CA THR A 176 -4.51 2.93 9.64
C THR A 176 -4.42 4.45 9.73
N GLY A 177 -5.50 5.11 10.13
CA GLY A 177 -5.44 6.51 10.55
C GLY A 177 -4.86 6.63 11.96
N VAL A 178 -5.36 7.59 12.72
CA VAL A 178 -4.87 7.91 14.07
C VAL A 178 -4.96 6.67 15.00
N GLY A 179 -3.88 6.42 15.74
CA GLY A 179 -3.81 5.41 16.79
C GLY A 179 -4.01 5.97 18.21
N PRO A 180 -4.21 5.10 19.22
CA PRO A 180 -4.39 3.65 19.10
C PRO A 180 -5.75 3.29 18.48
N ASN A 181 -5.82 2.14 17.81
CA ASN A 181 -7.07 1.63 17.23
C ASN A 181 -7.08 0.09 17.17
N PRO A 182 -8.26 -0.56 17.13
CA PRO A 182 -8.36 -2.01 17.23
C PRO A 182 -7.60 -2.79 16.15
N LEU A 183 -7.53 -2.27 14.92
CA LEU A 183 -6.85 -2.95 13.83
C LEU A 183 -5.32 -2.88 13.98
N ALA A 184 -4.79 -1.75 14.43
CA ALA A 184 -3.37 -1.62 14.74
C ALA A 184 -2.95 -2.57 15.88
N ASP A 185 -3.81 -2.76 16.88
CA ASP A 185 -3.56 -3.68 18.00
C ASP A 185 -3.71 -5.17 17.60
N ALA A 186 -4.53 -5.47 16.59
CA ALA A 186 -4.82 -6.84 16.16
C ALA A 186 -3.81 -7.39 15.13
N CYS A 187 -3.03 -6.53 14.48
CA CYS A 187 -2.02 -6.91 13.50
C CYS A 187 -0.62 -7.01 14.13
N ASP A 188 0.27 -7.79 13.51
CA ASP A 188 1.67 -7.93 13.95
C ASP A 188 2.42 -6.60 13.87
N GLU A 189 2.14 -5.82 12.81
CA GLU A 189 2.68 -4.48 12.64
C GLU A 189 1.65 -3.49 12.09
N ALA A 190 1.84 -2.22 12.41
CA ALA A 190 1.01 -1.14 11.90
C ALA A 190 1.83 0.12 11.56
N VAL A 191 1.37 0.86 10.55
CA VAL A 191 1.73 2.26 10.33
C VAL A 191 0.46 3.09 10.49
N MET A 192 0.52 4.08 11.38
CA MET A 192 -0.63 4.91 11.76
C MET A 192 -0.43 6.31 11.20
N VAL A 193 -1.37 6.77 10.39
CA VAL A 193 -1.30 8.09 9.75
C VAL A 193 -2.08 9.10 10.58
N ASP A 194 -1.39 10.07 11.15
CA ASP A 194 -2.00 11.08 12.02
C ASP A 194 -2.69 12.16 11.20
N ALA A 195 -3.92 11.87 10.75
CA ALA A 195 -4.71 12.77 9.91
C ALA A 195 -6.21 12.43 9.94
N LEU A 196 -7.03 13.36 9.45
CA LEU A 196 -8.44 13.09 9.15
C LEU A 196 -8.57 12.00 8.08
N ASN A 197 -9.72 11.31 8.02
CA ASN A 197 -9.88 10.12 7.17
C ASN A 197 -9.48 10.33 5.70
N ALA A 198 -9.79 11.48 5.09
CA ALA A 198 -9.41 11.76 3.71
C ALA A 198 -7.89 11.92 3.56
N ASN A 199 -7.24 12.69 4.44
CA ASN A 199 -5.79 12.86 4.42
C ASN A 199 -5.03 11.60 4.87
N ALA A 200 -5.62 10.78 5.74
CA ALA A 200 -5.07 9.49 6.13
C ALA A 200 -5.05 8.54 4.94
N GLN A 201 -6.11 8.57 4.12
CA GLN A 201 -6.18 7.84 2.87
C GLN A 201 -5.10 8.33 1.87
N GLU A 202 -4.95 9.64 1.68
CA GLU A 202 -3.83 10.20 0.88
C GLU A 202 -2.46 9.73 1.40
N GLY A 203 -2.28 9.70 2.71
CA GLY A 203 -1.10 9.15 3.37
C GLY A 203 -0.91 7.65 3.14
N HIS A 204 -1.97 6.85 3.09
CA HIS A 204 -1.89 5.42 2.77
C HIS A 204 -1.32 5.22 1.37
N LEU A 205 -1.80 5.94 0.35
CA LEU A 205 -1.24 5.85 -0.99
C LEU A 205 0.26 6.21 -1.02
N ILE A 206 0.67 7.26 -0.31
CA ILE A 206 2.08 7.66 -0.20
C ILE A 206 2.91 6.57 0.48
N ALA A 207 2.40 5.97 1.57
CA ALA A 207 3.04 4.87 2.28
C ALA A 207 3.23 3.65 1.37
N LEU A 208 2.21 3.31 0.57
CA LEU A 208 2.27 2.22 -0.40
C LEU A 208 3.36 2.46 -1.45
N HIS A 209 3.44 3.66 -2.03
CA HIS A 209 4.50 3.99 -3.01
C HIS A 209 5.89 3.98 -2.36
N ALA A 210 6.04 4.48 -1.14
CA ALA A 210 7.31 4.44 -0.41
C ALA A 210 7.76 3.00 -0.13
N MET A 211 6.82 2.12 0.24
CA MET A 211 7.07 0.69 0.40
C MET A 211 7.47 0.03 -0.92
N CYS A 212 6.77 0.33 -2.02
CA CYS A 212 7.11 -0.18 -3.36
C CYS A 212 8.54 0.23 -3.80
N ARG A 213 8.99 1.45 -3.47
CA ARG A 213 10.38 1.86 -3.73
C ARG A 213 11.39 0.98 -3.01
N ALA A 214 11.18 0.71 -1.72
CA ALA A 214 12.05 -0.17 -0.94
C ALA A 214 11.99 -1.62 -1.43
N PHE A 215 10.80 -2.08 -1.82
CA PHE A 215 10.57 -3.39 -2.40
C PHE A 215 11.35 -3.59 -3.70
N ASP A 216 11.21 -2.69 -4.68
CA ASP A 216 11.86 -2.81 -5.99
C ASP A 216 13.40 -2.75 -5.86
N LEU A 217 13.92 -1.90 -4.95
CA LEU A 217 15.34 -1.86 -4.63
C LEU A 217 15.87 -3.20 -4.12
N GLU A 218 15.14 -3.87 -3.23
CA GLU A 218 15.53 -5.18 -2.69
C GLU A 218 15.45 -6.29 -3.74
N VAL A 219 14.40 -6.28 -4.58
CA VAL A 219 14.27 -7.20 -5.72
C VAL A 219 15.44 -7.05 -6.68
N GLY A 220 15.84 -5.82 -7.00
CA GLY A 220 16.99 -5.52 -7.84
C GLY A 220 18.31 -6.04 -7.25
N ARG A 221 18.55 -5.83 -5.95
CA ARG A 221 19.76 -6.32 -5.25
C ARG A 221 19.91 -7.83 -5.33
N ARG A 222 18.81 -8.59 -5.16
CA ARG A 222 18.84 -10.06 -5.18
C ARG A 222 18.94 -10.62 -6.59
N SER A 223 18.27 -10.00 -7.55
CA SER A 223 18.38 -10.38 -8.97
C SER A 223 19.82 -10.20 -9.49
N GLY A 224 20.49 -9.13 -9.07
CA GLY A 224 21.91 -8.90 -9.40
C GLY A 224 22.88 -9.85 -8.68
N ALA A 225 22.61 -10.19 -7.42
CA ALA A 225 23.42 -11.15 -6.67
C ALA A 225 23.35 -12.57 -7.26
N ASP A 226 22.16 -13.03 -7.66
CA ASP A 226 21.97 -14.34 -8.28
C ASP A 226 22.65 -14.42 -9.67
N ALA A 227 22.62 -13.34 -10.45
CA ALA A 227 23.37 -13.25 -11.71
C ALA A 227 24.89 -13.34 -11.49
N GLY A 228 25.41 -12.68 -10.44
CA GLY A 228 26.84 -12.73 -10.09
C GLY A 228 27.32 -14.11 -9.58
N LEU A 229 26.45 -14.87 -8.92
CA LEU A 229 26.72 -16.25 -8.49
C LEU A 229 26.67 -17.23 -9.66
N SER A 230 25.72 -17.07 -10.59
CA SER A 230 25.61 -17.91 -11.79
C SER A 230 26.82 -17.80 -12.72
N LEU A 231 27.46 -16.63 -12.81
CA LEU A 231 28.66 -16.41 -13.62
C LEU A 231 29.95 -16.99 -13.01
N ARG A 232 29.97 -17.27 -11.70
CA ARG A 232 31.11 -17.88 -10.99
C ARG A 232 31.02 -19.40 -10.88
N GLY A 233 29.88 -20.00 -11.25
CA GLY A 233 29.61 -21.44 -11.18
C GLY A 233 29.87 -22.22 -12.46
N GLY A 234 30.31 -21.57 -13.55
CA GLY A 234 30.69 -22.25 -14.79
C GLY A 234 31.97 -23.07 -14.59
N ARG A 235 31.85 -24.39 -14.43
CA ARG A 235 32.99 -25.30 -14.44
C ARG A 235 33.66 -25.30 -15.83
N PRO A 236 35.00 -25.45 -15.90
CA PRO A 236 35.74 -25.61 -17.15
C PRO A 236 35.36 -26.89 -17.90
#